data_AF-A0A5B8YQG5-F1
#
_entry.id   AF-A0A5B8YQG5-F1
#
_cell.length_a   1.000
_cell.length_b   1.000
_cell.length_c   1.000
_cell.angle_alpha   90.00
_cell.angle_beta   90.00
_cell.angle_gamma   90.00
#
_symmetry.space_group_name_H-M   'P 1'
#
loop_
_entity.id
_entity.type
_entity.pdbx_description
1 polymer ?
#
loop_
_entity_poly.entity_id
_entity_poly.type
_entity_poly.pdbx_seq_one_letter_code
_entity_poly.pdbx_strand_id
1 'polypeptide(L)'
;MNTSDYFKTEFIEKLLQEHNPASVIKVSNVKRFPVDNSASILSTLNAGTTGLEIGHFGLEVAYTENEVPHTRKMVMKVKPHGSVTSGMLNSLSEICGEELNAVYSQFQELTGFSNTHMRELEIYQNAPAAFQPEIFGLHVDAQNQIFLILMEYLEEVELLNTVMQPELWTPEHIMESLSKIAKWHAAHLTTPETLDLQYWKEDVASKKYMEDLQPLWTALLDHAVKVLPQVYTSQNSALLYEAIDKIPVYWDKLEKMPKTLVHNDFNPRNTCFKMGAAGLELCLYDWELATFHIPQYDVAEFLSFVLRPETYHKRREYLEFYRNELNKLTGKFEDKEEFERGFFFASLDLGLHRFGMYTMAHSVSPYPFLPAVLNSYFDGLQEMKHLMP
;
A
#
# COMPACT_ATOMS: atom_id res chain seq x y z
N MET A 1 22.19 16.64 10.32
CA MET A 1 21.77 17.69 9.36
C MET A 1 20.48 18.30 9.89
N ASN A 2 20.19 19.57 9.60
CA ASN A 2 18.84 20.09 9.80
C ASN A 2 17.98 19.67 8.59
N THR A 3 16.67 19.44 8.73
CA THR A 3 15.85 18.95 7.60
C THR A 3 15.89 19.90 6.39
N SER A 4 16.10 21.20 6.63
CA SER A 4 16.33 22.20 5.60
C SER A 4 17.53 21.91 4.68
N ASP A 5 18.52 21.16 5.16
CA ASP A 5 19.74 20.83 4.40
C ASP A 5 19.46 19.87 3.24
N TYR A 6 18.42 19.02 3.34
CA TYR A 6 18.03 18.09 2.27
C TYR A 6 17.40 18.78 1.06
N PHE A 7 17.07 20.06 1.16
CA PHE A 7 16.47 20.84 0.07
C PHE A 7 17.47 21.81 -0.57
N LYS A 8 18.73 21.78 -0.16
CA LYS A 8 19.78 22.64 -0.73
C LYS A 8 20.26 22.09 -2.07
N THR A 9 20.67 23.01 -2.94
CA THR A 9 21.23 22.73 -4.27
C THR A 9 22.31 21.65 -4.23
N GLU A 10 23.26 21.74 -3.30
CA GLU A 10 24.38 20.79 -3.20
C GLU A 10 23.93 19.38 -2.83
N PHE A 11 22.89 19.26 -2.00
CA PHE A 11 22.35 17.96 -1.61
C PHE A 11 21.59 17.33 -2.77
N ILE A 12 20.73 18.10 -3.45
CA ILE A 12 19.99 17.60 -4.62
C ILE A 12 20.95 17.24 -5.75
N GLU A 13 22.01 18.03 -5.99
CA GLU A 13 23.04 17.70 -6.98
C GLU A 13 23.71 16.36 -6.67
N LYS A 14 24.14 16.18 -5.42
CA LYS A 14 24.72 14.91 -4.95
C LYS A 14 23.75 13.74 -5.20
N LEU A 15 22.49 13.90 -4.82
CA LEU A 15 21.48 12.84 -4.94
C LEU A 15 21.24 12.44 -6.40
N LEU A 16 21.13 13.41 -7.31
CA LEU A 16 21.00 13.16 -8.74
C LEU A 16 22.25 12.49 -9.34
N GLN A 17 23.45 12.91 -8.93
CA GLN A 17 24.72 12.31 -9.37
C GLN A 17 24.88 10.86 -8.86
N GLU A 18 24.48 10.58 -7.62
CA GLU A 18 24.50 9.22 -7.06
C GLU A 18 23.53 8.29 -7.79
N HIS A 19 22.36 8.82 -8.19
CA HIS A 19 21.36 8.05 -8.94
C HIS A 19 21.78 7.81 -10.40
N ASN A 20 22.39 8.80 -11.06
CA ASN A 20 22.87 8.68 -12.44
C ASN A 20 24.38 9.02 -12.55
N PRO A 21 25.28 8.11 -12.10
CA PRO A 21 26.72 8.38 -12.06
C PRO A 21 27.38 8.49 -13.44
N ALA A 22 26.68 8.07 -14.50
CA ALA A 22 27.17 8.20 -15.88
C ALA A 22 27.03 9.62 -16.44
N SER A 23 26.17 10.45 -15.84
CA SER A 23 25.89 11.81 -16.28
C SER A 23 26.64 12.86 -15.46
N VAL A 24 27.10 13.92 -16.14
CA VAL A 24 27.62 15.11 -15.46
C VAL A 24 26.45 16.02 -15.14
N ILE A 25 25.96 15.95 -13.90
CA ILE A 25 24.82 16.74 -13.43
C ILE A 25 25.29 17.93 -12.60
N LYS A 26 24.78 19.14 -12.89
CA LYS A 26 24.97 20.32 -12.05
C LYS A 26 23.64 21.00 -11.74
N VAL A 27 23.32 21.15 -10.46
CA VAL A 27 22.07 21.82 -10.04
C VAL A 27 22.36 23.30 -9.86
N SER A 28 21.56 24.13 -10.53
CA SER A 28 21.71 25.60 -10.50
C SER A 28 20.74 26.25 -9.51
N ASN A 29 19.56 25.65 -9.30
CA ASN A 29 18.54 26.20 -8.41
C ASN A 29 17.59 25.10 -7.92
N VAL A 30 17.14 25.22 -6.67
CA VAL A 30 16.08 24.40 -6.06
C VAL A 30 15.08 25.32 -5.39
N LYS A 31 13.81 25.23 -5.80
CA LYS A 31 12.73 26.04 -5.22
C LYS A 31 11.64 25.13 -4.66
N ARG A 32 11.33 25.29 -3.37
CA ARG A 32 10.20 24.58 -2.74
C ARG A 32 8.86 25.16 -3.21
N PHE A 33 7.87 24.28 -3.38
CA PHE A 33 6.47 24.66 -3.58
C PHE A 33 5.56 23.77 -2.72
N PRO A 34 4.38 24.26 -2.31
CA PRO A 34 3.46 23.49 -1.48
C PRO A 34 2.88 22.32 -2.28
N VAL A 35 2.81 21.15 -1.64
CA VAL A 35 2.10 19.96 -2.15
C VAL A 35 1.01 19.57 -1.17
N ASP A 36 -0.03 18.93 -1.69
CA ASP A 36 -1.11 18.41 -0.86
C ASP A 36 -0.64 17.14 -0.13
N ASN A 37 -0.56 17.22 1.20
CA ASN A 37 -0.22 16.08 2.06
C ASN A 37 -1.46 15.38 2.64
N SER A 38 -2.68 15.85 2.34
CA SER A 38 -3.92 15.37 2.98
C SER A 38 -4.25 13.91 2.66
N ALA A 39 -3.77 13.40 1.53
CA ALA A 39 -3.96 12.00 1.14
C ALA A 39 -3.11 11.01 1.96
N SER A 40 -1.99 11.46 2.54
CA SER A 40 -1.09 10.60 3.33
C SER A 40 -1.49 10.63 4.80
N ILE A 41 -2.12 9.53 5.23
CA ILE A 41 -2.51 9.27 6.62
C ILE A 41 -1.32 9.40 7.56
N LEU A 42 -0.19 8.78 7.21
CA LEU A 42 1.00 8.79 8.06
C LEU A 42 1.62 10.19 8.16
N SER A 43 1.56 11.01 7.10
CA SER A 43 2.04 12.39 7.16
C SER A 43 1.18 13.26 8.08
N THR A 44 -0.15 13.05 8.06
CA THR A 44 -1.10 13.77 8.91
C THR A 44 -0.94 13.40 10.38
N LEU A 45 -0.64 12.13 10.66
CA LEU A 45 -0.47 11.63 12.03
C LEU A 45 0.94 11.91 12.60
N ASN A 46 1.97 12.00 11.76
CA ASN A 46 3.34 12.39 12.17
C ASN A 46 3.52 13.90 12.37
N ALA A 47 2.54 14.72 12.01
CA ALA A 47 2.59 16.16 12.15
C ALA A 47 2.63 16.57 13.64
N GLY A 48 3.83 16.87 14.15
CA GLY A 48 4.04 17.43 15.49
C GLY A 48 4.64 16.49 16.54
N THR A 49 4.93 15.23 16.20
CA THR A 49 5.56 14.27 17.14
C THR A 49 7.08 14.21 17.05
N THR A 50 7.67 14.71 15.96
CA THR A 50 9.13 14.78 15.76
C THR A 50 9.58 16.22 15.54
N GLY A 51 10.81 16.55 15.94
CA GLY A 51 11.44 17.84 15.63
C GLY A 51 11.91 17.98 14.17
N LEU A 52 11.55 17.02 13.30
CA LEU A 52 12.00 16.91 11.91
C LEU A 52 10.81 17.13 10.95
N GLU A 53 11.02 17.81 9.83
CA GLU A 53 9.98 17.98 8.81
C GLU A 53 9.76 16.65 8.04
N ILE A 54 8.78 15.85 8.46
CA ILE A 54 8.35 14.60 7.79
C ILE A 54 7.20 14.91 6.83
N GLY A 55 7.16 14.25 5.67
CA GLY A 55 6.08 14.36 4.69
C GLY A 55 6.57 14.50 3.26
N HIS A 56 5.71 15.00 2.37
CA HIS A 56 6.06 15.28 0.98
C HIS A 56 6.32 16.77 0.78
N PHE A 57 7.35 17.07 -0.01
CA PHE A 57 7.76 18.43 -0.32
C PHE A 57 8.00 18.59 -1.82
N GLY A 58 7.27 19.49 -2.47
CA GLY A 58 7.45 19.80 -3.87
C GLY A 58 8.72 20.60 -4.11
N LEU A 59 9.49 20.22 -5.12
CA LEU A 59 10.72 20.88 -5.55
C LEU A 59 10.66 21.17 -7.05
N GLU A 60 10.92 22.42 -7.44
CA GLU A 60 11.27 22.78 -8.82
C GLU A 60 12.79 22.86 -8.90
N VAL A 61 13.39 21.96 -9.68
CA VAL A 61 14.84 21.77 -9.77
C VAL A 61 15.30 22.15 -11.17
N ALA A 62 16.18 23.16 -11.25
CA ALA A 62 16.84 23.56 -12.48
C ALA A 62 18.28 23.05 -12.49
N TYR A 63 18.62 22.21 -13.46
CA TYR A 63 19.92 21.55 -13.53
C TYR A 63 20.39 21.40 -14.97
N THR A 64 21.69 21.17 -15.17
CA THR A 64 22.22 20.67 -16.43
C THR A 64 22.60 19.21 -16.31
N GLU A 65 22.33 18.43 -17.34
CA GLU A 65 22.78 17.05 -17.48
C GLU A 65 23.56 16.94 -18.78
N ASN A 66 24.86 16.65 -18.69
CA ASN A 66 25.76 16.62 -19.85
C ASN A 66 25.65 17.92 -20.70
N GLU A 67 25.66 19.06 -20.01
CA GLU A 67 25.50 20.42 -20.57
C GLU A 67 24.11 20.75 -21.13
N VAL A 68 23.16 19.82 -21.14
CA VAL A 68 21.77 20.08 -21.56
C VAL A 68 20.97 20.63 -20.37
N PRO A 69 20.32 21.80 -20.50
CA PRO A 69 19.53 22.37 -19.42
C PRO A 69 18.17 21.68 -19.26
N HIS A 70 17.79 21.46 -18.01
CA HIS A 70 16.51 20.89 -17.59
C HIS A 70 15.90 21.72 -16.45
N THR A 71 14.57 21.82 -16.46
CA THR A 71 13.79 22.25 -15.29
C THR A 71 12.72 21.20 -15.07
N ARG A 72 12.67 20.59 -13.89
CA ARG A 72 11.68 19.56 -13.56
C ARG A 72 11.05 19.82 -12.20
N LYS A 73 9.77 19.49 -12.08
CA LYS A 73 9.13 19.35 -10.76
C LYS A 73 9.34 17.94 -10.23
N MET A 74 9.64 17.86 -8.95
CA MET A 74 9.92 16.63 -8.21
C MET A 74 9.23 16.69 -6.84
N VAL A 75 9.08 15.54 -6.22
CA VAL A 75 8.66 15.40 -4.81
C VAL A 75 9.80 14.79 -4.03
N MET A 76 10.17 15.43 -2.92
CA MET A 76 10.98 14.82 -1.88
C MET A 76 10.05 14.25 -0.81
N LYS A 77 10.00 12.91 -0.69
CA LYS A 77 9.36 12.21 0.43
C LYS A 77 10.40 12.06 1.54
N VAL A 78 10.14 12.66 2.69
CA VAL A 78 10.97 12.57 3.91
C VAL A 78 10.26 11.66 4.90
N LYS A 79 10.86 10.51 5.21
CA LYS A 79 10.27 9.48 6.05
C LYS A 79 11.07 9.29 7.35
N PRO A 80 10.40 9.03 8.49
CA PRO A 80 11.08 8.58 9.70
C PRO A 80 11.44 7.10 9.61
N HIS A 81 12.24 6.63 10.57
CA HIS A 81 12.36 5.20 10.86
C HIS A 81 10.98 4.59 11.20
N GLY A 82 10.74 3.35 10.78
CA GLY A 82 9.44 2.70 10.86
C GLY A 82 8.94 2.47 12.30
N SER A 83 9.84 2.37 13.27
CA SER A 83 9.49 2.35 14.71
C SER A 83 8.74 3.61 15.17
N VAL A 84 8.96 4.76 14.53
CA VAL A 84 8.20 5.99 14.81
C VAL A 84 6.75 5.82 14.35
N THR A 85 6.56 5.24 13.16
CA THR A 85 5.24 4.90 12.62
C THR A 85 4.54 3.85 13.49
N SER A 86 5.23 2.78 13.89
CA SER A 86 4.68 1.75 14.78
C SER A 86 4.26 2.33 16.14
N GLY A 87 5.12 3.15 16.76
CA GLY A 87 4.80 3.82 18.02
C GLY A 87 3.62 4.78 17.92
N MET A 88 3.48 5.48 16.79
CA MET A 88 2.33 6.34 16.53
C MET A 88 1.02 5.55 16.41
N LEU A 89 1.03 4.43 15.70
CA LEU A 89 -0.14 3.54 15.61
C LEU A 89 -0.50 2.95 16.99
N ASN A 90 0.50 2.63 17.81
CA ASN A 90 0.27 2.24 19.19
C ASN A 90 -0.43 3.34 19.99
N SER A 91 -0.01 4.60 19.86
CA SER A 91 -0.70 5.73 20.47
C SER A 91 -2.14 5.90 19.96
N LEU A 92 -2.45 5.55 18.71
CA LEU A 92 -3.84 5.53 18.24
C LEU A 92 -4.66 4.46 18.94
N SER A 93 -4.06 3.30 19.20
CA SER A 93 -4.73 2.21 19.92
C SER A 93 -5.10 2.63 21.34
N GLU A 94 -4.27 3.44 22.01
CA GLU A 94 -4.58 4.05 23.32
C GLU A 94 -5.82 4.94 23.26
N ILE A 95 -5.94 5.76 22.21
CA ILE A 95 -7.10 6.65 21.99
C ILE A 95 -8.37 5.83 21.72
N CYS A 96 -8.22 4.67 21.07
CA CYS A 96 -9.33 3.78 20.75
C CYS A 96 -9.90 3.02 21.97
N GLY A 97 -9.11 2.90 23.05
CA GLY A 97 -9.56 2.38 24.34
C GLY A 97 -8.63 1.32 24.93
N GLU A 98 -8.78 1.08 26.24
CA GLU A 98 -7.90 0.19 27.02
C GLU A 98 -7.86 -1.25 26.48
N GLU A 99 -8.99 -1.78 26.02
CA GLU A 99 -9.11 -3.16 25.52
C GLU A 99 -8.24 -3.38 24.27
N LEU A 100 -8.33 -2.48 23.27
CA LEU A 100 -7.53 -2.59 22.05
C LEU A 100 -6.04 -2.36 22.34
N ASN A 101 -5.72 -1.32 23.12
CA ASN A 101 -4.34 -0.97 23.44
C ASN A 101 -3.59 -2.09 24.18
N ALA A 102 -4.25 -2.74 25.15
CA ALA A 102 -3.65 -3.83 25.93
C ALA A 102 -3.15 -4.99 25.05
N VAL A 103 -3.79 -5.20 23.90
CA VAL A 103 -3.41 -6.22 22.93
C VAL A 103 -2.46 -5.64 21.87
N TYR A 104 -2.80 -4.49 21.27
CA TYR A 104 -2.06 -3.89 20.17
C TYR A 104 -0.58 -3.65 20.51
N SER A 105 -0.31 -3.12 21.71
CA SER A 105 1.05 -2.84 22.18
C SER A 105 1.98 -4.05 22.20
N GLN A 106 1.44 -5.26 22.36
CA GLN A 106 2.21 -6.52 22.34
C GLN A 106 2.64 -6.92 20.94
N PHE A 107 1.91 -6.47 19.92
CA PHE A 107 2.06 -6.88 18.52
C PHE A 107 2.44 -5.72 17.59
N GLN A 108 2.64 -4.49 18.10
CA GLN A 108 2.83 -3.29 17.28
C GLN A 108 3.88 -3.44 16.16
N GLU A 109 4.99 -4.14 16.46
CA GLU A 109 6.09 -4.36 15.50
C GLU A 109 5.77 -5.38 14.40
N LEU A 110 4.70 -6.16 14.58
CA LEU A 110 4.25 -7.19 13.66
C LEU A 110 3.11 -6.71 12.76
N THR A 111 2.68 -5.45 12.86
CA THR A 111 1.49 -4.95 12.15
C THR A 111 1.74 -4.50 10.70
N GLY A 112 2.95 -4.68 10.17
CA GLY A 112 3.31 -4.27 8.81
C GLY A 112 4.09 -2.96 8.71
N PHE A 113 4.31 -2.24 9.82
CA PHE A 113 4.76 -0.84 9.79
C PHE A 113 6.23 -0.61 10.16
N SER A 114 6.87 -1.56 10.83
CA SER A 114 8.22 -1.40 11.40
C SER A 114 9.33 -1.17 10.37
N ASN A 115 9.16 -1.67 9.15
CA ASN A 115 10.14 -1.56 8.07
C ASN A 115 9.65 -0.75 6.87
N THR A 116 8.55 0.00 7.00
CA THR A 116 7.96 0.82 5.91
C THR A 116 8.94 1.76 5.22
N HIS A 117 9.89 2.30 5.98
CA HIS A 117 10.96 3.15 5.51
C HIS A 117 11.97 2.42 4.60
N MET A 118 12.36 1.19 4.93
CA MET A 118 13.32 0.41 4.12
C MET A 118 12.65 -0.32 2.96
N ARG A 119 11.44 -0.86 3.14
CA ARG A 119 10.74 -1.61 2.07
C ARG A 119 10.53 -0.79 0.80
N GLU A 120 10.11 0.46 0.96
CA GLU A 120 9.88 1.34 -0.18
C GLU A 120 11.21 1.67 -0.91
N LEU A 121 12.27 1.97 -0.16
CA LEU A 121 13.61 2.20 -0.74
C LEU A 121 14.11 0.97 -1.49
N GLU A 122 13.98 -0.20 -0.88
CA GLU A 122 14.41 -1.47 -1.43
C GLU A 122 13.67 -1.82 -2.73
N ILE A 123 12.35 -1.57 -2.78
CA ILE A 123 11.55 -1.80 -3.99
C ILE A 123 11.97 -0.85 -5.11
N TYR A 124 12.08 0.45 -4.84
CA TYR A 124 12.49 1.41 -5.88
C TYR A 124 13.92 1.17 -6.37
N GLN A 125 14.80 0.66 -5.51
CA GLN A 125 16.20 0.37 -5.85
C GLN A 125 16.36 -0.94 -6.64
N ASN A 126 15.67 -2.01 -6.23
CA ASN A 126 15.96 -3.38 -6.64
C ASN A 126 14.81 -4.11 -7.35
N ALA A 127 13.64 -3.47 -7.46
CA ALA A 127 12.49 -3.95 -8.24
C ALA A 127 11.81 -2.81 -9.04
N PRO A 128 12.55 -2.05 -9.86
CA PRO A 128 11.96 -0.98 -10.66
C PRO A 128 10.99 -1.53 -11.70
N ALA A 129 9.85 -0.85 -11.87
CA ALA A 129 8.86 -1.17 -12.90
C ALA A 129 8.38 0.08 -13.64
N ALA A 130 8.04 -0.07 -14.92
CA ALA A 130 7.63 1.04 -15.78
C ALA A 130 6.34 1.75 -15.34
N PHE A 131 5.53 1.11 -14.48
CA PHE A 131 4.31 1.70 -13.92
C PHE A 131 4.56 2.31 -12.53
N GLN A 132 5.80 2.39 -12.06
CA GLN A 132 6.18 3.19 -10.89
C GLN A 132 6.52 4.63 -11.30
N PRO A 133 6.53 5.56 -10.35
CA PRO A 133 7.06 6.89 -10.61
C PRO A 133 8.54 6.87 -10.95
N GLU A 134 9.00 7.80 -11.81
CA GLU A 134 10.43 8.02 -12.04
C GLU A 134 11.10 8.42 -10.72
N ILE A 135 12.13 7.69 -10.33
CA ILE A 135 12.93 7.94 -9.12
C ILE A 135 14.18 8.68 -9.55
N PHE A 136 14.49 9.80 -8.90
CA PHE A 136 15.67 10.62 -9.16
C PHE A 136 16.75 10.46 -8.10
N GLY A 137 16.44 9.81 -6.98
CA GLY A 137 17.44 9.36 -6.03
C GLY A 137 16.86 8.93 -4.69
N LEU A 138 17.64 8.12 -3.99
CA LEU A 138 17.32 7.52 -2.70
C LEU A 138 18.42 7.86 -1.71
N HIS A 139 18.09 8.18 -0.46
CA HIS A 139 19.10 8.49 0.55
C HIS A 139 18.70 8.00 1.93
N VAL A 140 19.69 7.47 2.66
CA VAL A 140 19.57 7.05 4.05
C VAL A 140 20.48 7.90 4.91
N ASP A 141 19.90 8.75 5.75
CA ASP A 141 20.62 9.46 6.82
C ASP A 141 20.50 8.66 8.12
N ALA A 142 21.41 7.68 8.28
CA ALA A 142 21.43 6.82 9.46
C ALA A 142 21.67 7.59 10.76
N GLN A 143 22.32 8.76 10.72
CA GLN A 143 22.59 9.56 11.91
C GLN A 143 21.29 10.19 12.45
N ASN A 144 20.46 10.72 11.54
CA ASN A 144 19.20 11.38 11.91
C ASN A 144 17.98 10.44 11.81
N GLN A 145 18.19 9.17 11.39
CA GLN A 145 17.14 8.18 11.17
C GLN A 145 16.07 8.67 10.18
N ILE A 146 16.54 9.31 9.10
CA ILE A 146 15.71 9.87 8.02
C ILE A 146 15.98 9.15 6.71
N PHE A 147 14.91 8.87 5.98
CA PHE A 147 14.91 8.13 4.73
C PHE A 147 14.24 8.98 3.66
N LEU A 148 14.91 9.15 2.53
CA LEU A 148 14.52 10.12 1.50
C LEU A 148 14.31 9.44 0.16
N ILE A 149 13.26 9.86 -0.52
CA ILE A 149 12.96 9.48 -1.90
C ILE A 149 12.71 10.76 -2.69
N LEU A 150 13.57 11.04 -3.67
CA LEU A 150 13.32 12.08 -4.66
C LEU A 150 12.71 11.41 -5.89
N MET A 151 11.50 11.82 -6.24
CA MET A 151 10.72 11.19 -7.30
C MET A 151 10.01 12.23 -8.16
N GLU A 152 9.47 11.82 -9.30
CA GLU A 152 8.66 12.68 -10.16
C GLU A 152 7.49 13.31 -9.40
N TYR A 153 7.17 14.54 -9.79
CA TYR A 153 5.91 15.16 -9.44
C TYR A 153 4.85 14.72 -10.45
N LEU A 154 3.83 14.02 -9.97
CA LEU A 154 2.71 13.54 -10.78
C LEU A 154 1.78 14.70 -11.14
N GLU A 155 2.19 15.49 -12.13
CA GLU A 155 1.36 16.50 -12.79
C GLU A 155 0.70 15.95 -14.06
N GLU A 156 -0.45 16.52 -14.43
CA GLU A 156 -1.18 16.16 -15.66
C GLU A 156 -1.56 14.67 -15.75
N VAL A 157 -1.86 14.06 -14.59
CA VAL A 157 -2.33 12.68 -14.47
C VAL A 157 -3.85 12.62 -14.26
N GLU A 158 -4.45 11.50 -14.65
CA GLU A 158 -5.85 11.18 -14.39
C GLU A 158 -6.02 10.38 -13.09
N LEU A 159 -7.17 10.56 -12.44
CA LEU A 159 -7.61 9.86 -11.23
C LEU A 159 -6.70 9.95 -9.98
N LEU A 160 -5.78 10.93 -9.92
CA LEU A 160 -5.00 11.21 -8.71
C LEU A 160 -5.92 11.62 -7.54
N ASN A 161 -5.76 11.00 -6.37
CA ASN A 161 -6.53 11.28 -5.15
C ASN A 161 -8.06 11.14 -5.30
N THR A 162 -8.52 10.17 -6.11
CA THR A 162 -9.96 9.97 -6.41
C THR A 162 -10.67 8.98 -5.51
N VAL A 163 -10.15 8.70 -4.30
CA VAL A 163 -10.76 7.76 -3.34
C VAL A 163 -12.22 8.11 -2.98
N MET A 164 -12.58 9.39 -3.03
CA MET A 164 -13.94 9.88 -2.77
C MET A 164 -14.84 9.91 -4.01
N GLN A 165 -14.31 9.52 -5.17
CA GLN A 165 -14.98 9.62 -6.47
C GLN A 165 -14.90 8.27 -7.23
N PRO A 166 -15.36 7.14 -6.63
CA PRO A 166 -15.30 5.82 -7.27
C PRO A 166 -16.09 5.76 -8.59
N GLU A 167 -17.01 6.69 -8.84
CA GLU A 167 -17.72 6.83 -10.11
C GLU A 167 -16.84 7.18 -11.31
N LEU A 168 -15.66 7.75 -11.09
CA LEU A 168 -14.70 8.07 -12.15
C LEU A 168 -13.93 6.84 -12.64
N TRP A 169 -13.92 5.75 -11.86
CA TRP A 169 -13.22 4.52 -12.20
C TRP A 169 -14.01 3.70 -13.23
N THR A 170 -13.76 3.99 -14.51
CA THR A 170 -14.39 3.27 -15.63
C THR A 170 -13.87 1.83 -15.76
N PRO A 171 -14.56 0.94 -16.50
CA PRO A 171 -14.05 -0.40 -16.77
C PRO A 171 -12.64 -0.43 -17.37
N GLU A 172 -12.29 0.56 -18.20
CA GLU A 172 -10.96 0.68 -18.80
C GLU A 172 -9.87 0.92 -17.73
N HIS A 173 -10.10 1.85 -16.80
CA HIS A 173 -9.18 2.11 -15.68
C HIS A 173 -9.00 0.88 -14.78
N ILE A 174 -10.10 0.19 -14.46
CA ILE A 174 -10.07 -1.02 -13.62
C ILE A 174 -9.29 -2.14 -14.33
N MET A 175 -9.57 -2.40 -15.61
CA MET A 175 -8.89 -3.45 -16.38
C MET A 175 -7.40 -3.13 -16.59
N GLU A 176 -7.04 -1.88 -16.86
CA GLU A 176 -5.64 -1.47 -16.97
C GLU A 176 -4.89 -1.67 -15.65
N SER A 177 -5.52 -1.27 -14.53
CA SER A 177 -4.99 -1.50 -13.17
C SER A 177 -4.72 -2.99 -12.92
N LEU A 178 -5.70 -3.84 -13.23
CA LEU A 178 -5.60 -5.29 -13.04
C LEU A 178 -4.57 -5.93 -13.97
N SER A 179 -4.44 -5.49 -15.22
CA SER A 179 -3.41 -6.01 -16.15
C SER A 179 -2.01 -5.63 -15.68
N LYS A 180 -1.81 -4.39 -15.21
CA LYS A 180 -0.49 -3.93 -14.73
C LYS A 180 -0.08 -4.61 -13.43
N ILE A 181 -0.98 -4.73 -12.46
CA ILE A 181 -0.67 -5.47 -11.22
C ILE A 181 -0.51 -6.98 -11.48
N ALA A 182 -1.18 -7.56 -12.50
CA ALA A 182 -0.91 -8.94 -12.92
C ALA A 182 0.51 -9.12 -13.45
N LYS A 183 1.03 -8.16 -14.22
CA LYS A 183 2.44 -8.16 -14.68
C LYS A 183 3.42 -8.06 -13.51
N TRP A 184 3.13 -7.19 -12.55
CA TRP A 184 3.91 -7.09 -11.32
C TRP A 184 3.93 -8.42 -10.58
N HIS A 185 2.76 -8.99 -10.30
CA HIS A 185 2.65 -10.27 -9.60
C HIS A 185 3.31 -11.42 -10.36
N ALA A 186 3.20 -11.47 -11.68
CA ALA A 186 3.86 -12.48 -12.49
C ALA A 186 5.39 -12.41 -12.36
N ALA A 187 5.97 -11.20 -12.35
CA ALA A 187 7.40 -10.99 -12.19
C ALA A 187 7.92 -11.37 -10.79
N HIS A 188 7.05 -11.38 -9.78
CA HIS A 188 7.41 -11.57 -8.37
C HIS A 188 6.79 -12.82 -7.73
N LEU A 189 6.17 -13.71 -8.52
CA LEU A 189 5.46 -14.92 -8.05
C LEU A 189 6.36 -15.99 -7.39
N THR A 190 7.64 -15.68 -7.31
CA THR A 190 8.67 -16.29 -6.47
C THR A 190 9.53 -15.13 -5.97
N THR A 191 10.00 -15.21 -4.73
CA THR A 191 10.79 -14.15 -4.11
C THR A 191 11.94 -13.70 -5.02
N PRO A 192 12.00 -12.42 -5.42
CA PRO A 192 13.06 -11.94 -6.28
C PRO A 192 14.41 -12.10 -5.60
N GLU A 193 15.39 -12.63 -6.31
CA GLU A 193 16.78 -12.72 -5.82
C GLU A 193 17.41 -11.35 -5.55
N THR A 194 16.82 -10.28 -6.10
CA THR A 194 17.34 -8.91 -6.02
C THR A 194 16.94 -8.18 -4.75
N LEU A 195 15.93 -8.64 -4.01
CA LEU A 195 15.45 -7.95 -2.80
C LEU A 195 16.15 -8.44 -1.55
N ASP A 196 16.56 -7.50 -0.69
CA ASP A 196 16.99 -7.82 0.67
C ASP A 196 15.80 -8.15 1.57
N LEU A 197 15.54 -9.45 1.70
CA LEU A 197 14.41 -9.96 2.44
C LEU A 197 14.46 -9.69 3.94
N GLN A 198 15.57 -9.17 4.48
CA GLN A 198 15.65 -8.84 5.91
C GLN A 198 14.53 -7.91 6.37
N TYR A 199 14.07 -6.99 5.50
CA TYR A 199 13.02 -6.02 5.82
C TYR A 199 11.62 -6.64 5.88
N TRP A 200 11.45 -7.92 5.54
CA TRP A 200 10.16 -8.63 5.54
C TRP A 200 10.12 -9.81 6.51
N LYS A 201 11.23 -10.17 7.17
CA LYS A 201 11.33 -11.42 7.94
C LYS A 201 10.33 -11.54 9.10
N GLU A 202 10.03 -10.44 9.77
CA GLU A 202 9.34 -10.47 11.06
C GLU A 202 7.81 -10.53 10.92
N ASP A 203 7.23 -9.92 9.88
CA ASP A 203 5.79 -9.65 9.73
C ASP A 203 5.22 -10.14 8.39
N VAL A 204 5.93 -11.02 7.68
CA VAL A 204 5.35 -11.72 6.52
C VAL A 204 4.28 -12.69 6.99
N ALA A 205 3.12 -12.59 6.34
CA ALA A 205 1.97 -13.41 6.66
C ALA A 205 2.26 -14.90 6.39
N SER A 206 2.11 -15.70 7.45
CA SER A 206 2.24 -17.15 7.46
C SER A 206 1.14 -17.74 8.33
N LYS A 207 0.95 -19.06 8.30
CA LYS A 207 -0.02 -19.71 9.19
C LYS A 207 0.28 -19.40 10.65
N LYS A 208 1.55 -19.58 11.04
CA LYS A 208 2.02 -19.30 12.41
C LYS A 208 1.79 -17.83 12.79
N TYR A 209 2.14 -16.90 11.91
CA TYR A 209 1.92 -15.47 12.15
C TYR A 209 0.44 -15.17 12.41
N MET A 210 -0.47 -15.69 11.58
CA MET A 210 -1.89 -15.43 11.74
C MET A 210 -2.49 -16.08 12.99
N GLU A 211 -2.01 -17.27 13.38
CA GLU A 211 -2.40 -17.92 14.63
C GLU A 211 -1.87 -17.16 15.86
N ASP A 212 -0.60 -16.77 15.87
CA ASP A 212 0.02 -16.05 16.98
C ASP A 212 -0.67 -14.69 17.23
N LEU A 213 -1.13 -14.02 16.16
CA LEU A 213 -1.78 -12.72 16.23
C LEU A 213 -3.32 -12.82 16.37
N GLN A 214 -3.89 -14.01 16.58
CA GLN A 214 -5.34 -14.18 16.80
C GLN A 214 -5.93 -13.22 17.87
N PRO A 215 -5.26 -12.95 19.00
CA PRO A 215 -5.74 -11.95 19.96
C PRO A 215 -5.86 -10.54 19.36
N LEU A 216 -4.90 -10.14 18.52
CA LEU A 216 -4.91 -8.84 17.84
C LEU A 216 -6.07 -8.75 16.84
N TRP A 217 -6.27 -9.78 16.02
CA TRP A 217 -7.37 -9.82 15.05
C TRP A 217 -8.73 -9.70 15.71
N THR A 218 -8.90 -10.38 16.85
CA THR A 218 -10.11 -10.30 17.66
C THR A 218 -10.32 -8.89 18.20
N ALA A 219 -9.29 -8.29 18.81
CA ALA A 219 -9.38 -6.95 19.38
C ALA A 219 -9.66 -5.87 18.31
N LEU A 220 -9.05 -5.98 17.12
CA LEU A 220 -9.34 -5.08 16.00
C LEU A 220 -10.78 -5.23 15.49
N LEU A 221 -11.29 -6.46 15.40
CA LEU A 221 -12.67 -6.72 14.98
C LEU A 221 -13.68 -6.22 16.03
N ASP A 222 -13.44 -6.49 17.32
CA ASP A 222 -14.25 -5.98 18.43
C ASP A 222 -14.35 -4.45 18.39
N HIS A 223 -13.20 -3.78 18.17
CA HIS A 223 -13.15 -2.33 17.99
C HIS A 223 -13.96 -1.90 16.77
N ALA A 224 -13.76 -2.56 15.63
CA ALA A 224 -14.43 -2.18 14.39
C ALA A 224 -15.97 -2.30 14.46
N VAL A 225 -16.47 -3.33 15.16
CA VAL A 225 -17.90 -3.50 15.45
C VAL A 225 -18.46 -2.33 16.25
N LYS A 226 -17.71 -1.80 17.22
CA LYS A 226 -18.13 -0.66 18.04
C LYS A 226 -18.14 0.66 17.24
N VAL A 227 -17.15 0.85 16.37
CA VAL A 227 -16.95 2.12 15.64
C VAL A 227 -17.91 2.26 14.45
N LEU A 228 -18.13 1.17 13.68
CA LEU A 228 -18.96 1.18 12.49
C LEU A 228 -20.03 0.06 12.52
N PRO A 229 -20.92 0.03 13.53
CA PRO A 229 -21.92 -1.03 13.71
C PRO A 229 -22.90 -1.16 12.53
N GLN A 230 -23.10 -0.09 11.77
CA GLN A 230 -23.91 -0.08 10.56
C GLN A 230 -23.29 -0.88 9.39
N VAL A 231 -21.97 -1.06 9.40
CA VAL A 231 -21.24 -1.83 8.38
C VAL A 231 -20.87 -3.22 8.92
N TYR A 232 -20.33 -3.27 10.13
CA TYR A 232 -20.05 -4.51 10.87
C TYR A 232 -21.33 -5.02 11.56
N THR A 233 -22.36 -5.29 10.76
CA THR A 233 -23.61 -5.90 11.23
C THR A 233 -23.34 -7.25 11.91
N SER A 234 -24.30 -7.78 12.67
CA SER A 234 -24.17 -9.11 13.28
C SER A 234 -23.84 -10.22 12.27
N GLN A 235 -24.33 -10.10 11.02
CA GLN A 235 -24.02 -11.05 9.96
C GLN A 235 -22.57 -10.93 9.47
N ASN A 236 -22.10 -9.69 9.26
CA ASN A 236 -20.76 -9.42 8.75
C ASN A 236 -19.68 -9.73 9.79
N SER A 237 -19.91 -9.33 11.03
CA SER A 237 -19.00 -9.62 12.14
C SER A 237 -18.95 -11.12 12.46
N ALA A 238 -20.07 -11.84 12.47
CA ALA A 238 -20.08 -13.29 12.68
C ALA A 238 -19.20 -14.04 11.65
N LEU A 239 -19.20 -13.60 10.40
CA LEU A 239 -18.37 -14.21 9.35
C LEU A 239 -16.86 -13.99 9.62
N LEU A 240 -16.46 -12.83 10.14
CA LEU A 240 -15.07 -12.56 10.50
C LEU A 240 -14.65 -13.23 11.80
N TYR A 241 -15.53 -13.35 12.80
CA TYR A 241 -15.26 -14.18 13.98
C TYR A 241 -15.07 -15.65 13.60
N GLU A 242 -15.93 -16.18 12.72
CA GLU A 242 -15.74 -17.53 12.18
C GLU A 242 -14.40 -17.65 11.44
N ALA A 243 -14.00 -16.62 10.68
CA ALA A 243 -12.71 -16.60 10.01
C ALA A 243 -11.55 -16.70 11.01
N ILE A 244 -11.58 -15.92 12.10
CA ILE A 244 -10.58 -15.97 13.18
C ILE A 244 -10.46 -17.41 13.74
N ASP A 245 -11.58 -18.06 14.03
CA ASP A 245 -11.60 -19.45 14.52
C ASP A 245 -11.06 -20.46 13.49
N LYS A 246 -11.19 -20.14 12.21
CA LYS A 246 -10.80 -20.99 11.08
C LYS A 246 -9.41 -20.69 10.52
N ILE A 247 -8.66 -19.74 11.10
CA ILE A 247 -7.28 -19.42 10.71
C ILE A 247 -6.45 -20.70 10.48
N PRO A 248 -6.37 -21.67 11.42
CA PRO A 248 -5.56 -22.87 11.23
C PRO A 248 -5.92 -23.68 9.97
N VAL A 249 -7.18 -23.65 9.56
CA VAL A 249 -7.74 -24.46 8.47
C VAL A 249 -7.56 -23.79 7.11
N TYR A 250 -7.89 -22.50 6.98
CA TYR A 250 -7.77 -21.82 5.69
C TYR A 250 -6.32 -21.42 5.41
N TRP A 251 -5.52 -21.11 6.43
CA TRP A 251 -4.08 -20.87 6.25
C TRP A 251 -3.30 -22.11 5.85
N ASP A 252 -3.73 -23.31 6.26
CA ASP A 252 -3.15 -24.57 5.75
C ASP A 252 -3.24 -24.71 4.22
N LYS A 253 -4.22 -24.03 3.61
CA LYS A 253 -4.39 -23.96 2.15
C LYS A 253 -3.66 -22.75 1.58
N LEU A 254 -3.86 -21.56 2.16
CA LEU A 254 -3.32 -20.29 1.66
C LEU A 254 -1.78 -20.23 1.75
N GLU A 255 -1.15 -20.90 2.70
CA GLU A 255 0.32 -20.98 2.82
C GLU A 255 0.96 -21.78 1.68
N LYS A 256 0.22 -22.73 1.09
CA LYS A 256 0.69 -23.55 -0.05
C LYS A 256 0.50 -22.87 -1.40
N MET A 257 -0.31 -21.81 -1.45
CA MET A 257 -0.56 -21.07 -2.68
C MET A 257 0.66 -20.21 -3.07
N PRO A 258 0.93 -20.02 -4.37
CA PRO A 258 2.05 -19.19 -4.82
C PRO A 258 1.95 -17.76 -4.28
N LYS A 259 3.01 -17.30 -3.63
CA LYS A 259 3.14 -15.95 -3.09
C LYS A 259 3.86 -15.05 -4.07
N THR A 260 3.49 -13.78 -4.06
CA THR A 260 4.13 -12.71 -4.82
C THR A 260 4.41 -11.53 -3.90
N LEU A 261 5.30 -10.63 -4.31
CA LEU A 261 5.36 -9.29 -3.74
C LEU A 261 4.08 -8.54 -4.12
N VAL A 262 3.20 -8.33 -3.15
CA VAL A 262 1.98 -7.53 -3.28
C VAL A 262 2.25 -6.09 -2.81
N HIS A 263 1.51 -5.13 -3.35
CA HIS A 263 1.56 -3.74 -2.90
C HIS A 263 1.02 -3.58 -1.47
N ASN A 264 -0.02 -4.35 -1.10
CA ASN A 264 -0.64 -4.39 0.23
C ASN A 264 -1.20 -3.03 0.70
N ASP A 265 -1.47 -2.16 -0.27
CA ASP A 265 -2.19 -0.88 -0.15
C ASP A 265 -2.66 -0.44 -1.56
N PHE A 266 -3.12 -1.39 -2.39
CA PHE A 266 -3.44 -1.16 -3.80
C PHE A 266 -4.83 -0.53 -3.94
N ASN A 267 -4.89 0.80 -3.92
CA ASN A 267 -6.15 1.55 -3.98
C ASN A 267 -6.00 2.94 -4.61
N PRO A 268 -7.12 3.64 -4.91
CA PRO A 268 -7.14 4.94 -5.59
C PRO A 268 -6.35 6.08 -4.94
N ARG A 269 -5.85 5.93 -3.71
CA ARG A 269 -4.97 6.94 -3.08
C ARG A 269 -3.52 6.79 -3.53
N ASN A 270 -3.15 5.56 -3.90
CA ASN A 270 -1.78 5.16 -4.24
C ASN A 270 -1.60 4.95 -5.74
N THR A 271 -2.60 5.32 -6.54
CA THR A 271 -2.60 5.15 -7.99
C THR A 271 -3.06 6.41 -8.70
N CYS A 272 -2.50 6.64 -9.87
CA CYS A 272 -3.07 7.52 -10.88
C CYS A 272 -2.81 6.94 -12.27
N PHE A 273 -3.19 7.66 -13.32
CA PHE A 273 -2.90 7.26 -14.69
C PHE A 273 -2.20 8.36 -15.46
N LYS A 274 -1.16 7.97 -16.18
CA LYS A 274 -0.50 8.81 -17.18
C LYS A 274 -1.14 8.56 -18.54
N MET A 275 -1.14 9.57 -19.39
CA MET A 275 -1.47 9.38 -20.81
C MET A 275 -0.21 9.01 -21.58
N GLY A 276 -0.08 7.72 -21.88
CA GLY A 276 0.98 7.17 -22.70
C GLY A 276 0.63 7.17 -24.19
N ALA A 277 1.63 6.84 -25.03
CA ALA A 277 1.44 6.73 -26.47
C ALA A 277 0.44 5.62 -26.87
N ALA A 278 0.30 4.60 -26.01
CA ALA A 278 -0.61 3.47 -26.21
C ALA A 278 -1.96 3.65 -25.50
N GLY A 279 -2.20 4.79 -24.86
CA GLY A 279 -3.40 5.08 -24.08
C GLY A 279 -3.11 5.23 -22.59
N LEU A 280 -4.06 4.81 -21.78
CA LEU A 280 -4.02 4.90 -20.32
C LEU A 280 -2.88 4.04 -19.75
N GLU A 281 -2.02 4.60 -18.91
CA GLU A 281 -0.93 3.89 -18.24
C GLU A 281 -1.01 4.06 -16.73
N LEU A 282 -1.18 2.95 -15.99
CA LEU A 282 -1.15 2.99 -14.52
C LEU A 282 0.18 3.57 -14.01
N CYS A 283 0.10 4.44 -13.01
CA CYS A 283 1.20 4.78 -12.13
C CYS A 283 0.83 4.38 -10.69
N LEU A 284 1.58 3.44 -10.10
CA LEU A 284 1.43 2.93 -8.74
C LEU A 284 2.63 3.37 -7.89
N TYR A 285 2.33 4.01 -6.77
CA TYR A 285 3.30 4.60 -5.85
C TYR A 285 2.96 4.27 -4.40
N ASP A 286 3.86 4.61 -3.48
CA ASP A 286 3.73 4.32 -2.05
C ASP A 286 3.85 2.83 -1.67
N TRP A 287 4.99 2.24 -2.02
CA TRP A 287 5.29 0.81 -1.80
C TRP A 287 5.67 0.45 -0.36
N GLU A 288 5.39 1.32 0.60
CA GLU A 288 5.89 1.18 1.96
C GLU A 288 5.30 -0.01 2.73
N LEU A 289 4.08 -0.43 2.36
CA LEU A 289 3.38 -1.54 2.97
C LEU A 289 3.57 -2.87 2.23
N ALA A 290 4.28 -2.85 1.12
CA ALA A 290 4.47 -4.02 0.26
C ALA A 290 5.00 -5.22 1.05
N THR A 291 4.48 -6.40 0.77
CA THR A 291 4.84 -7.64 1.49
C THR A 291 4.61 -8.87 0.61
N PHE A 292 4.94 -10.06 1.11
CA PHE A 292 4.67 -11.31 0.40
C PHE A 292 3.31 -11.88 0.82
N HIS A 293 2.39 -11.97 -0.15
CA HIS A 293 1.08 -12.61 0.02
C HIS A 293 0.66 -13.29 -1.30
N ILE A 294 -0.51 -13.92 -1.36
CA ILE A 294 -1.06 -14.38 -2.64
C ILE A 294 -1.51 -13.18 -3.50
N PRO A 295 -1.38 -13.26 -4.84
CA PRO A 295 -1.68 -12.14 -5.74
C PRO A 295 -3.09 -11.56 -5.64
N GLN A 296 -4.04 -12.37 -5.17
CA GLN A 296 -5.44 -11.98 -5.02
C GLN A 296 -5.65 -10.88 -3.95
N TYR A 297 -4.71 -10.69 -3.03
CA TYR A 297 -4.83 -9.72 -1.94
C TYR A 297 -5.00 -8.29 -2.44
N ASP A 298 -4.12 -7.82 -3.33
CA ASP A 298 -4.22 -6.48 -3.92
C ASP A 298 -5.52 -6.32 -4.71
N VAL A 299 -5.99 -7.38 -5.39
CA VAL A 299 -7.24 -7.34 -6.15
C VAL A 299 -8.45 -7.22 -5.23
N ALA A 300 -8.43 -7.91 -4.07
CA ALA A 300 -9.50 -7.82 -3.08
C ALA A 300 -9.59 -6.41 -2.50
N GLU A 301 -8.43 -5.81 -2.18
CA GLU A 301 -8.39 -4.42 -1.71
C GLU A 301 -8.89 -3.46 -2.78
N PHE A 302 -8.27 -3.48 -3.97
CA PHE A 302 -8.58 -2.55 -5.05
C PHE A 302 -10.05 -2.56 -5.44
N LEU A 303 -10.63 -3.76 -5.65
CA LEU A 303 -12.03 -3.89 -6.01
C LEU A 303 -12.98 -3.51 -4.86
N SER A 304 -12.53 -3.49 -3.61
CA SER A 304 -13.31 -2.95 -2.49
C SER A 304 -13.39 -1.42 -2.58
N PHE A 305 -12.35 -0.77 -3.11
CA PHE A 305 -12.31 0.69 -3.25
C PHE A 305 -13.06 1.22 -4.48
N VAL A 306 -12.97 0.54 -5.63
CA VAL A 306 -13.47 1.10 -6.90
C VAL A 306 -14.89 0.65 -7.28
N LEU A 307 -15.38 -0.45 -6.71
CA LEU A 307 -16.75 -0.90 -6.99
C LEU A 307 -17.77 -0.18 -6.11
N ARG A 308 -18.93 0.09 -6.71
CA ARG A 308 -20.08 0.78 -6.13
C ARG A 308 -21.28 -0.16 -6.07
N PRO A 309 -22.34 0.12 -5.29
CA PRO A 309 -23.51 -0.75 -5.20
C PRO A 309 -24.06 -1.21 -6.55
N GLU A 310 -24.04 -0.32 -7.55
CA GLU A 310 -24.52 -0.60 -8.90
C GLU A 310 -23.58 -1.52 -9.70
N THR A 311 -22.30 -1.63 -9.30
CA THR A 311 -21.26 -2.40 -9.98
C THR A 311 -20.70 -3.55 -9.15
N TYR A 312 -21.21 -3.81 -7.95
CA TYR A 312 -20.79 -4.96 -7.11
C TYR A 312 -20.86 -6.30 -7.86
N HIS A 313 -21.93 -6.51 -8.64
CA HIS A 313 -22.11 -7.69 -9.47
C HIS A 313 -21.00 -7.93 -10.52
N LYS A 314 -20.12 -6.93 -10.79
CA LYS A 314 -18.97 -7.03 -11.69
C LYS A 314 -17.72 -7.60 -11.04
N ARG A 315 -17.70 -7.81 -9.72
CA ARG A 315 -16.51 -8.29 -8.98
C ARG A 315 -15.93 -9.57 -9.56
N ARG A 316 -16.78 -10.57 -9.84
CA ARG A 316 -16.33 -11.84 -10.45
C ARG A 316 -15.80 -11.68 -11.88
N GLU A 317 -16.36 -10.75 -12.65
CA GLU A 317 -15.88 -10.46 -14.01
C GLU A 317 -14.47 -9.88 -13.97
N TYR A 318 -14.22 -8.91 -13.08
CA TYR A 318 -12.89 -8.33 -12.89
C TYR A 318 -11.89 -9.32 -12.29
N LEU A 319 -12.32 -10.15 -11.34
CA LEU A 319 -11.47 -11.20 -10.78
C LEU A 319 -11.06 -12.22 -11.84
N GLU A 320 -12.00 -12.63 -12.69
CA GLU A 320 -11.75 -13.55 -13.79
C GLU A 320 -10.84 -12.92 -14.87
N PHE A 321 -11.03 -11.63 -15.19
CA PHE A 321 -10.12 -10.90 -16.06
C PHE A 321 -8.69 -10.92 -15.50
N TYR A 322 -8.53 -10.58 -14.22
CA TYR A 322 -7.23 -10.59 -13.54
C TYR A 322 -6.59 -11.99 -13.54
N ARG A 323 -7.36 -13.04 -13.23
CA ARG A 323 -6.90 -14.44 -13.27
C ARG A 323 -6.36 -14.81 -14.63
N ASN A 324 -7.08 -14.45 -15.70
CA ASN A 324 -6.69 -14.77 -17.08
C ASN A 324 -5.41 -14.02 -17.49
N GLU A 325 -5.26 -12.74 -17.11
CA GLU A 325 -4.02 -11.99 -17.35
C GLU A 325 -2.83 -12.63 -16.61
N LEU A 326 -3.00 -12.97 -15.34
CA LEU A 326 -1.95 -13.61 -14.54
C LEU A 326 -1.60 -15.02 -15.07
N ASN A 327 -2.61 -15.82 -15.45
CA ASN A 327 -2.42 -17.15 -16.03
C ASN A 327 -1.67 -17.07 -17.36
N LYS A 328 -2.04 -16.14 -18.23
CA LYS A 328 -1.35 -15.93 -19.51
C LYS A 328 0.14 -15.61 -19.34
N LEU A 329 0.50 -14.88 -18.28
CA LEU A 329 1.88 -14.49 -17.99
C LEU A 329 2.70 -15.60 -17.32
N THR A 330 2.05 -16.48 -16.55
CA THR A 330 2.76 -17.41 -15.64
C THR A 330 2.53 -18.89 -15.94
N GLY A 331 1.50 -19.23 -16.70
CA GLY A 331 0.98 -20.60 -16.85
C GLY A 331 0.37 -21.19 -15.58
N LYS A 332 0.24 -20.41 -14.49
CA LYS A 332 -0.35 -20.83 -13.20
C LYS A 332 -1.79 -20.31 -13.07
N PHE A 333 -2.54 -20.76 -12.07
CA PHE A 333 -3.91 -20.28 -11.80
C PHE A 333 -4.94 -20.61 -12.90
N GLU A 334 -4.77 -21.73 -13.59
CA GLU A 334 -5.75 -22.23 -14.57
C GLU A 334 -7.07 -22.63 -13.90
N ASP A 335 -7.01 -23.25 -12.71
CA ASP A 335 -8.18 -23.63 -11.93
C ASP A 335 -8.87 -22.39 -11.34
N LYS A 336 -10.01 -22.06 -11.93
CA LYS A 336 -10.86 -20.94 -11.50
C LYS A 336 -11.37 -21.10 -10.08
N GLU A 337 -11.78 -22.29 -9.67
CA GLU A 337 -12.39 -22.52 -8.36
C GLU A 337 -11.35 -22.48 -7.24
N GLU A 338 -10.14 -22.99 -7.49
CA GLU A 338 -8.98 -22.77 -6.60
C GLU A 338 -8.62 -21.28 -6.50
N PHE A 339 -8.65 -20.55 -7.62
CA PHE A 339 -8.35 -19.12 -7.63
C PHE A 339 -9.37 -18.29 -6.85
N GLU A 340 -10.67 -18.57 -7.02
CA GLU A 340 -11.77 -17.94 -6.26
C GLU A 340 -11.66 -18.25 -4.76
N ARG A 341 -11.28 -19.48 -4.38
CA ARG A 341 -10.98 -19.82 -2.98
C ARG A 341 -9.80 -19.00 -2.43
N GLY A 342 -8.73 -18.84 -3.19
CA GLY A 342 -7.61 -17.97 -2.83
C GLY A 342 -8.06 -16.52 -2.62
N PHE A 343 -8.88 -15.99 -3.53
CA PHE A 343 -9.44 -14.64 -3.39
C PHE A 343 -10.28 -14.48 -2.12
N PHE A 344 -11.13 -15.46 -1.81
CA PHE A 344 -11.92 -15.45 -0.59
C PHE A 344 -11.03 -15.45 0.66
N PHE A 345 -10.02 -16.31 0.72
CA PHE A 345 -9.09 -16.36 1.86
C PHE A 345 -8.24 -15.08 2.00
N ALA A 346 -7.77 -14.50 0.91
CA ALA A 346 -7.11 -13.19 0.94
C ALA A 346 -8.06 -12.09 1.45
N SER A 347 -9.34 -12.16 1.09
CA SER A 347 -10.35 -11.22 1.58
C SER A 347 -10.55 -11.34 3.09
N LEU A 348 -10.52 -12.55 3.66
CA LEU A 348 -10.57 -12.74 5.12
C LEU A 348 -9.40 -12.05 5.81
N ASP A 349 -8.16 -12.28 5.34
CA ASP A 349 -6.97 -11.63 5.91
C ASP A 349 -7.05 -10.10 5.78
N LEU A 350 -7.47 -9.57 4.62
CA LEU A 350 -7.66 -8.14 4.38
C LEU A 350 -8.63 -7.52 5.40
N GLY A 351 -9.75 -8.21 5.67
CA GLY A 351 -10.75 -7.79 6.64
C GLY A 351 -10.24 -7.74 8.07
N LEU A 352 -9.49 -8.77 8.49
CA LEU A 352 -8.96 -8.89 9.85
C LEU A 352 -7.81 -7.92 10.11
N HIS A 353 -6.92 -7.73 9.14
CA HIS A 353 -5.71 -6.93 9.29
C HIS A 353 -5.91 -5.49 8.79
N ARG A 354 -5.90 -5.26 7.47
CA ARG A 354 -5.86 -3.91 6.89
C ARG A 354 -7.10 -3.10 7.21
N PHE A 355 -8.30 -3.68 7.09
CA PHE A 355 -9.54 -2.97 7.40
C PHE A 355 -9.80 -2.80 8.90
N GLY A 356 -9.30 -3.71 9.74
CA GLY A 356 -9.19 -3.49 11.19
C GLY A 356 -8.35 -2.25 11.50
N MET A 357 -7.16 -2.16 10.90
CA MET A 357 -6.25 -1.01 11.04
C MET A 357 -6.86 0.30 10.52
N TYR A 358 -7.54 0.28 9.37
CA TYR A 358 -8.26 1.46 8.88
C TYR A 358 -9.36 1.91 9.83
N THR A 359 -10.07 0.96 10.45
CA THR A 359 -11.14 1.31 11.38
C THR A 359 -10.57 1.90 12.68
N MET A 360 -9.42 1.40 13.16
CA MET A 360 -8.66 2.01 14.25
C MET A 360 -8.28 3.47 13.93
N ALA A 361 -7.66 3.70 12.77
CA ALA A 361 -7.24 5.05 12.39
C ALA A 361 -8.44 5.99 12.13
N HIS A 362 -9.54 5.47 11.59
CA HIS A 362 -10.81 6.20 11.38
C HIS A 362 -11.40 6.72 12.69
N SER A 363 -11.19 6.03 13.83
CA SER A 363 -11.67 6.50 15.13
C SER A 363 -11.01 7.80 15.60
N VAL A 364 -9.79 8.08 15.12
CA VAL A 364 -9.02 9.28 15.50
C VAL A 364 -9.16 10.37 14.44
N SER A 365 -9.03 10.00 13.16
CA SER A 365 -9.20 10.90 12.02
C SER A 365 -10.18 10.26 11.03
N PRO A 366 -11.45 10.71 10.97
CA PRO A 366 -12.45 10.09 10.14
C PRO A 366 -12.03 9.99 8.67
N TYR A 367 -12.10 8.78 8.12
CA TYR A 367 -11.95 8.49 6.69
C TYR A 367 -13.33 8.42 6.03
N PRO A 368 -13.75 9.45 5.29
CA PRO A 368 -15.11 9.50 4.74
C PRO A 368 -15.38 8.40 3.70
N PHE A 369 -14.35 7.88 3.03
CA PHE A 369 -14.47 6.78 2.09
C PHE A 369 -14.71 5.42 2.77
N LEU A 370 -14.26 5.24 4.02
CA LEU A 370 -14.13 3.91 4.62
C LEU A 370 -15.45 3.13 4.71
N PRO A 371 -16.60 3.73 5.10
CA PRO A 371 -17.87 3.00 5.12
C PRO A 371 -18.28 2.45 3.75
N ALA A 372 -18.04 3.19 2.67
CA ALA A 372 -18.37 2.73 1.31
C ALA A 372 -17.47 1.56 0.87
N VAL A 373 -16.17 1.65 1.17
CA VAL A 373 -15.19 0.59 0.91
C VAL A 373 -15.55 -0.68 1.66
N LEU A 374 -15.87 -0.57 2.96
CA LEU A 374 -16.23 -1.72 3.79
C LEU A 374 -17.55 -2.37 3.34
N ASN A 375 -18.53 -1.58 2.88
CA ASN A 375 -19.76 -2.15 2.29
C ASN A 375 -19.46 -2.94 1.00
N SER A 376 -18.59 -2.42 0.13
CA SER A 376 -18.14 -3.11 -1.09
C SER A 376 -17.40 -4.41 -0.77
N TYR A 377 -16.53 -4.37 0.23
CA TYR A 377 -15.82 -5.51 0.77
C TYR A 377 -16.78 -6.60 1.29
N PHE A 378 -17.71 -6.22 2.18
CA PHE A 378 -18.64 -7.19 2.77
C PHE A 378 -19.63 -7.76 1.76
N ASP A 379 -20.06 -6.99 0.77
CA ASP A 379 -20.86 -7.52 -0.34
C ASP A 379 -20.14 -8.68 -1.04
N GLY A 380 -18.88 -8.47 -1.44
CA GLY A 380 -18.06 -9.52 -2.07
C GLY A 380 -17.79 -10.70 -1.14
N LEU A 381 -17.51 -10.43 0.14
CA LEU A 381 -17.24 -11.48 1.13
C LEU A 381 -18.47 -12.36 1.38
N GLN A 382 -19.66 -11.75 1.50
CA GLN A 382 -20.91 -12.47 1.71
C GLN A 382 -21.30 -13.31 0.49
N GLU A 383 -21.02 -12.83 -0.72
CA GLU A 383 -21.23 -13.57 -1.96
C GLU A 383 -20.44 -14.89 -1.98
N MET A 384 -19.22 -14.86 -1.42
CA MET A 384 -18.27 -15.98 -1.44
C MET A 384 -18.23 -16.80 -0.14
N LYS A 385 -19.08 -16.50 0.85
CA LYS A 385 -19.07 -17.17 2.17
C LYS A 385 -19.22 -18.69 2.13
N HIS A 386 -19.81 -19.23 1.06
CA HIS A 386 -19.94 -20.67 0.83
C HIS A 386 -18.59 -21.38 0.63
N LEU A 387 -17.50 -20.62 0.46
CA LEU A 387 -16.12 -21.10 0.34
C LEU A 387 -15.39 -21.22 1.70
N MET A 388 -16.03 -20.82 2.81
CA MET A 388 -15.50 -21.01 4.16
C MET A 388 -15.32 -22.52 4.46
N PRO A 389 -14.16 -22.95 5.00
CA PRO A 389 -13.82 -24.37 5.13
C PRO A 389 -14.34 -25.10 6.38
#